data_AF-A0A4R5QC98-F1
#
_entry.id   AF-A0A4R5QC98-F1
#
_cell.length_a   1.000
_cell.length_b   1.000
_cell.length_c   1.000
_cell.angle_alpha   90.00
_cell.angle_beta   90.00
_cell.angle_gamma   90.00
#
_symmetry.space_group_name_H-M   'P 1'
#
loop_
_entity.id
_entity.type
_entity.pdbx_description
1 polymer ?
#
loop_
_entity_poly.entity_id
_entity_poly.type
_entity_poly.pdbx_seq_one_letter_code
_entity_poly.pdbx_strand_id
1 'polypeptide(L)'
;MIIRVSPQWQVTIPKSLRARLGRPRQMEARLERASLVLTPILMESVETAERTLRPEGITAEVLVAAMDLVAARRRKAAAAAVAAGAAVRAQDAV
;
A
#
# COMPACT_ATOMS: atom_id res chain seq x y z
N MET A 1 -8.98 16.81 -6.16
CA MET A 1 -10.34 16.24 -6.02
C MET A 1 -10.70 16.28 -4.53
N ILE A 2 -11.81 16.92 -4.17
CA ILE A 2 -12.28 17.00 -2.78
C ILE A 2 -13.21 15.81 -2.53
N ILE A 3 -12.94 15.00 -1.52
CA ILE A 3 -13.79 13.87 -1.13
C ILE A 3 -14.56 14.27 0.13
N ARG A 4 -15.89 14.15 0.10
CA ARG A 4 -16.73 14.45 1.27
C ARG A 4 -16.62 13.30 2.27
N VAL A 5 -16.44 13.65 3.54
CA VAL A 5 -16.50 12.72 4.67
C VAL A 5 -17.94 12.74 5.20
N SER A 6 -18.55 11.56 5.33
CA SER A 6 -19.91 11.46 5.89
C SER A 6 -19.91 11.74 7.40
N PRO A 7 -21.07 12.05 8.00
CA PRO A 7 -21.20 12.20 9.46
C PRO A 7 -20.76 10.97 10.26
N GLN A 8 -20.80 9.79 9.64
CA GLN A 8 -20.33 8.52 10.21
C GLN A 8 -18.83 8.29 9.98
N TRP A 9 -18.08 9.34 9.62
CA TRP A 9 -16.65 9.30 9.32
C TRP A 9 -16.29 8.37 8.16
N GLN A 10 -17.20 8.21 7.18
CA GLN A 10 -16.96 7.38 6.01
C GLN A 10 -16.47 8.21 4.83
N VAL A 11 -15.45 7.70 4.14
CA VAL A 11 -14.93 8.28 2.89
C VAL A 11 -15.46 7.44 1.73
N THR A 12 -16.24 8.06 0.84
CA THR A 12 -16.76 7.35 -0.33
C THR A 12 -15.75 7.40 -1.47
N ILE A 13 -15.32 6.22 -1.95
CA ILE A 13 -14.42 6.11 -3.09
C ILE A 13 -15.18 6.47 -4.40
N PRO A 14 -14.73 7.49 -5.14
CA PRO A 14 -15.36 7.89 -6.39
C PRO A 14 -15.37 6.77 -7.43
N LYS A 15 -16.42 6.72 -8.26
CA LYS A 15 -16.61 5.69 -9.30
C LYS A 15 -15.40 5.59 -10.25
N SER A 16 -14.79 6.72 -10.61
CA SER A 16 -13.60 6.78 -11.47
C SER A 16 -12.37 6.08 -10.89
N LEU A 17 -12.27 5.97 -9.56
CA LEU A 17 -11.14 5.31 -8.89
C LEU A 17 -11.43 3.84 -8.56
N ARG A 18 -12.70 3.42 -8.54
CA ARG A 18 -13.08 2.04 -8.20
C ARG A 18 -12.41 1.01 -9.11
N ALA A 19 -12.35 1.27 -10.41
CA ALA A 19 -11.73 0.33 -11.36
C ALA A 19 -10.24 0.06 -11.04
N ARG A 20 -9.52 1.07 -10.54
CA ARG A 20 -8.09 0.97 -10.21
C ARG A 20 -7.83 0.25 -8.89
N LEU A 21 -8.80 0.28 -7.98
CA LEU A 21 -8.68 -0.31 -6.65
C LEU A 21 -9.18 -1.76 -6.60
N GLY A 22 -9.84 -2.24 -7.66
CA GLY A 22 -10.49 -3.54 -7.68
C GLY A 22 -11.79 -3.55 -6.87
N ARG A 23 -12.10 -4.69 -6.25
CA ARG A 23 -13.27 -4.89 -5.37
C ARG A 23 -12.85 -5.38 -3.97
N PRO A 24 -12.02 -4.61 -3.23
CA PRO A 24 -11.54 -5.02 -1.93
C PRO A 24 -12.70 -5.05 -0.92
N ARG A 25 -12.76 -6.10 -0.10
CA ARG A 25 -13.64 -6.15 1.08
C ARG A 25 -13.01 -5.47 2.28
N GLN A 26 -11.69 -5.38 2.31
CA GLN A 26 -10.89 -4.85 3.40
C GLN A 26 -9.80 -3.93 2.84
N MET A 27 -9.43 -2.91 3.60
CA MET A 27 -8.31 -2.02 3.28
C MET A 27 -7.42 -1.87 4.51
N GLU A 28 -6.12 -1.84 4.29
CA GLU A 28 -5.16 -1.40 5.29
C GLU A 28 -5.12 0.13 5.30
N ALA A 29 -5.23 0.74 6.48
CA ALA A 29 -5.16 2.19 6.66
C ALA A 29 -3.88 2.56 7.41
N ARG A 30 -3.12 3.52 6.87
CA ARG A 30 -1.90 4.06 7.48
C ARG A 30 -1.88 5.59 7.38
N LEU A 31 -1.35 6.25 8.40
CA LEU A 31 -1.14 7.70 8.39
C LEU A 31 0.33 8.00 8.04
N GLU A 32 0.56 8.72 6.94
CA GLU A 32 1.88 9.11 6.47
C GLU A 32 1.90 10.62 6.19
N ARG A 33 2.73 11.39 6.93
CA ARG A 33 2.92 12.85 6.71
C ARG A 33 1.60 13.62 6.51
N ALA A 34 0.67 13.45 7.46
CA ALA A 34 -0.69 14.02 7.43
C ALA A 34 -1.61 13.53 6.29
N SER A 35 -1.21 12.48 5.57
CA SER A 35 -2.03 11.82 4.54
C SER A 35 -2.50 10.45 5.03
N LEU A 36 -3.80 10.18 4.92
CA LEU A 36 -4.34 8.84 5.13
C LEU A 36 -4.14 8.00 3.86
N VAL A 37 -3.27 7.01 3.93
CA VAL A 37 -2.98 6.07 2.85
C VAL A 37 -3.83 4.83 3.06
N LEU A 38 -4.65 4.50 2.06
CA LEU A 38 -5.49 3.30 2.04
C LEU A 38 -4.97 2.32 1.00
N THR A 39 -4.63 1.10 1.44
CA THR A 39 -4.13 0.05 0.55
C THR A 39 -5.16 -1.09 0.48
N PRO A 40 -5.66 -1.47 -0.72
CA PRO A 40 -6.64 -2.54 -0.85
C PRO A 40 -6.03 -3.89 -0.49
N ILE A 41 -6.74 -4.68 0.30
CA ILE A 41 -6.44 -6.10 0.51
C ILE A 41 -7.27 -6.88 -0.50
N LEU A 42 -6.60 -7.38 -1.55
CA LEU A 42 -7.26 -8.09 -2.65
C LEU A 42 -7.32 -9.60 -2.42
N MET A 43 -6.41 -10.14 -1.61
CA MET A 43 -6.28 -11.54 -1.28
C MET A 43 -6.02 -11.66 0.21
N GLU A 44 -6.76 -12.54 0.87
CA GLU A 44 -6.78 -12.66 2.33
C GLU A 44 -5.68 -13.60 2.86
N SER A 45 -5.17 -14.50 2.02
CA SER A 45 -4.07 -15.42 2.35
C SER A 45 -3.20 -15.75 1.14
N VAL A 46 -1.99 -16.27 1.41
CA VAL A 46 -1.06 -16.76 0.39
C VAL A 46 -1.68 -17.96 -0.37
N GLU A 47 -2.37 -18.89 0.29
CA GLU A 47 -3.01 -20.00 -0.42
C GLU A 47 -4.13 -19.51 -1.35
N THR A 48 -4.85 -18.46 -0.94
CA THR A 48 -5.89 -17.85 -1.77
C THR A 48 -5.27 -17.17 -2.98
N ALA A 49 -4.17 -16.44 -2.79
CA ALA A 49 -3.43 -15.82 -3.88
C ALA A 49 -2.91 -16.87 -4.88
N GLU A 50 -2.30 -17.94 -4.40
CA GLU A 50 -1.79 -19.02 -5.23
C GLU A 50 -2.92 -19.67 -6.03
N ARG A 51 -4.01 -20.08 -5.37
CA ARG A 51 -5.15 -20.72 -6.04
C ARG A 51 -5.75 -19.85 -7.14
N THR A 52 -5.85 -18.54 -6.92
CA THR A 52 -6.40 -17.60 -7.91
C THR A 52 -5.44 -17.34 -9.07
N LEU A 53 -4.13 -17.29 -8.81
CA LEU A 53 -3.13 -16.88 -9.79
C LEU A 53 -2.40 -18.06 -10.46
N ARG A 54 -2.64 -19.30 -9.99
CA ARG A 54 -2.07 -20.53 -10.58
C ARG A 54 -2.34 -20.66 -12.08
N PRO A 55 -3.52 -20.30 -12.64
CA PRO A 55 -3.74 -20.33 -14.09
C PRO A 55 -2.80 -19.41 -14.89
N GLU A 56 -2.24 -18.39 -14.25
CA GLU A 56 -1.27 -17.46 -14.83
C GLU A 56 0.18 -17.91 -14.60
N GLY A 57 0.39 -19.12 -14.04
CA GLY A 57 1.70 -19.68 -13.75
C GLY A 57 2.34 -19.16 -12.45
N ILE A 58 1.58 -18.47 -11.60
CA ILE A 58 2.08 -17.95 -10.32
C ILE A 58 1.96 -19.05 -9.25
N THR A 59 3.12 -19.52 -8.79
CA THR A 59 3.23 -20.54 -7.72
C THR A 59 3.52 -19.90 -6.36
N ALA A 60 3.47 -20.71 -5.30
CA ALA A 60 3.82 -20.29 -3.95
C ALA A 60 5.24 -19.70 -3.88
N GLU A 61 6.21 -20.29 -4.59
CA GLU A 61 7.59 -19.82 -4.63
C GLU A 61 7.71 -18.42 -5.24
N VAL A 62 6.93 -18.15 -6.29
CA VAL A 62 6.87 -16.83 -6.93
C VAL A 62 6.29 -15.79 -5.97
N LEU A 63 5.24 -16.14 -5.24
CA LEU A 63 4.63 -15.24 -4.24
C LEU A 63 5.59 -14.91 -3.11
N VAL A 64 6.31 -15.91 -2.59
CA VAL A 64 7.33 -15.72 -1.54
C VAL A 64 8.45 -14.82 -2.04
N ALA A 65 9.02 -15.10 -3.21
CA ALA A 65 10.09 -14.28 -3.79
C ALA A 65 9.63 -12.83 -4.06
N ALA A 66 8.38 -12.65 -4.51
CA ALA A 66 7.80 -11.33 -4.70
C ALA A 66 7.65 -10.57 -3.38
N MET A 67 7.21 -11.23 -2.31
CA MET A 67 7.12 -10.64 -0.98
C MET A 67 8.49 -10.19 -0.45
N ASP A 68 9.52 -11.02 -0.60
CA ASP A 68 10.89 -10.69 -0.19
C ASP A 68 11.43 -9.48 -0.94
N LEU A 69 11.21 -9.43 -2.25
CA LEU A 69 11.61 -8.32 -3.10
C LEU A 69 10.90 -7.02 -2.73
N VAL A 70 9.60 -7.08 -2.45
CA VAL A 70 8.82 -5.91 -1.97
C VAL A 70 9.31 -5.46 -0.59
N ALA A 71 9.56 -6.38 0.34
CA ALA A 71 10.08 -6.07 1.66
C ALA A 71 11.47 -5.40 1.58
N ALA A 72 12.36 -5.90 0.73
CA ALA A 72 13.67 -5.30 0.48
C ALA A 72 13.55 -3.88 -0.07
N ARG A 73 12.66 -3.66 -1.05
CA ARG A 73 12.39 -2.32 -1.59
C ARG A 73 11.85 -1.37 -0.53
N ARG A 74 10.93 -1.83 0.32
CA ARG A 74 10.39 -1.02 1.43
C ARG A 74 11.48 -0.63 2.43
N ARG A 75 12.37 -1.56 2.80
CA ARG A 75 13.53 -1.24 3.67
C ARG A 75 14.44 -0.20 3.04
N LYS A 76 14.76 -0.33 1.75
CA LYS A 76 15.58 0.64 1.02
C LYS A 76 14.92 2.02 0.97
N ALA A 77 13.62 2.09 0.69
CA ALA A 77 12.86 3.34 0.66
C ALA A 77 12.80 4.00 2.05
N ALA A 78 12.58 3.22 3.11
CA ALA A 78 12.60 3.71 4.48
C ALA A 78 13.98 4.28 4.86
N ALA A 79 15.07 3.58 4.53
CA ALA A 79 16.43 4.06 4.77
C ALA A 79 16.71 5.39 4.02
N ALA A 80 16.27 5.50 2.76
CA ALA A 80 16.39 6.74 1.99
C ALA A 80 15.56 7.88 2.59
N ALA A 81 14.35 7.60 3.08
CA ALA A 81 13.51 8.60 3.74
C ALA A 81 14.11 9.10 5.06
N VAL A 82 14.76 8.22 5.83
CA VAL A 82 15.51 8.58 7.05
C VAL A 82 16.70 9.47 6.70
N ALA A 83 17.48 9.11 5.68
CA ALA A 83 18.63 9.90 5.22
C ALA A 83 18.20 11.30 4.73
N ALA A 84 17.10 11.39 3.97
CA ALA A 84 16.55 12.66 3.52
C ALA A 84 16.04 13.52 4.70
N GLY A 85 15.38 12.91 5.70
CA GLY A 85 14.95 13.62 6.91
C GLY A 85 16.13 14.15 7.76
N ALA A 86 17.24 13.43 7.80
CA ALA A 86 18.46 13.89 8.47
C ALA A 86 19.12 15.06 7.74
N ALA A 87 19.15 15.03 6.40
CA ALA A 87 19.70 16.11 5.58
C ALA A 87 18.91 17.43 5.71
N VAL A 88 17.57 17.36 5.76
CA VAL A 88 16.71 18.55 5.95
C VAL A 88 16.94 19.19 7.32
N ARG A 89 17.03 18.39 8.40
CA ARG A 89 17.32 18.92 9.75
C ARG A 89 18.70 19.57 9.88
N ALA A 90 19.68 19.12 9.09
CA ALA A 90 21.00 19.73 9.07
C ALA A 90 21.02 21.08 8.34
N GLN A 91 20.10 21.30 7.39
CA GLN A 91 19.94 22.56 6.65
C GLN A 91 19.18 23.62 7.47
N ASP A 92 18.20 23.20 8.28
CA ASP A 92 17.46 24.10 9.18
C ASP A 92 18.25 24.53 10.43
N ALA A 93 19.43 23.94 10.66
CA ALA A 93 20.29 24.20 11.81
C ALA A 93 21.43 25.22 11.52
N VAL A 94 21.42 25.84 10.34
CA VAL A 94 22.36 26.88 9.88
C VAL A 94 21.60 28.19 9.68
#